data_AF-E0S802-F1
#
_entry.id   AF-E0S802-F1
#
_cell.length_a   1.000
_cell.length_b   1.000
_cell.length_c   1.000
_cell.angle_alpha   90.00
_cell.angle_beta   90.00
_cell.angle_gamma   90.00
#
_symmetry.space_group_name_H-M   'P 1'
#
loop_
_entity.id
_entity.type
_entity.pdbx_description
1 polymer ?
#
loop_
_entity_poly.entity_id
_entity_poly.type
_entity_poly.pdbx_seq_one_letter_code
_entity_poly.pdbx_strand_id
1 'polypeptide(L)'
;MEKEIDDLFLYGSVKKVGKDRIRTLEKCMGDLPKINPNLEQVWTKCKEIDSSLELYSIKLESLAREMKGIEKENTKLENEIQYQTSIYEHLKELLINVEIKEDHFITLESESFDSIDGLCRIEKALEVLDGFHVDEYDIRIVREKKERINDALREFYKRFITYMGSFMVDSESSGDLKVHKGLYGAIKRFKKIFQHSKRYRDYYVVLCSIYMARSKKLYEREFGFHLKTVLRLLKEDVTQDKMDRIFETLFESYRSIVKCEDRFLKSMEIDGTCQEIFRNTGLLIVGFVEDAYDIADIEVLNGLGKIWKEVEPDEDVYGSFQKELREVYGRLEEEYLKKKMGKGENGVGKLEEILSRSSNEDLKRKAIVMGTQRIMEEEDKGDLRRIVKRWRLLDYMGKKCTKEIEEVLDAERKTESEFEKSCADMILGSGKTVDNVKKVLSLINGEKGFKTKVIRKMREMVSNDVEEKDAEDADKLLREAM
;
A
#
# COMPACT_ATOMS: atom_id res chain seq x y z
N MET A 1 43.16 -85.20 -75.35
CA MET A 1 43.96 -84.55 -76.42
C MET A 1 45.32 -85.20 -76.65
N GLU A 2 46.02 -85.79 -75.67
CA GLU A 2 47.24 -86.58 -75.95
C GLU A 2 46.96 -87.95 -76.61
N LYS A 3 45.87 -88.64 -76.24
CA LYS A 3 45.53 -89.97 -76.80
C LYS A 3 45.11 -90.00 -78.28
N GLU A 4 44.69 -88.88 -78.86
CA GLU A 4 44.35 -88.82 -80.30
C GLU A 4 45.56 -88.53 -81.18
N ILE A 5 46.67 -88.06 -80.60
CA ILE A 5 47.90 -87.75 -81.34
C ILE A 5 48.76 -89.01 -81.51
N ASP A 6 48.77 -89.91 -80.53
CA ASP A 6 49.59 -91.13 -80.55
C ASP A 6 49.10 -92.19 -81.55
N ASP A 7 47.80 -92.39 -81.70
CA ASP A 7 47.23 -93.35 -82.67
C ASP A 7 47.46 -92.94 -84.13
N LEU A 8 47.88 -91.70 -84.34
CA LEU A 8 48.08 -91.11 -85.64
C LEU A 8 49.53 -91.35 -86.14
N PHE A 9 50.47 -91.79 -85.28
CA PHE A 9 51.88 -92.02 -85.63
C PHE A 9 52.43 -93.44 -85.40
N LEU A 10 51.72 -94.34 -84.70
CA LEU A 10 52.27 -95.64 -84.32
C LEU A 10 51.37 -96.81 -84.78
N TYR A 11 51.87 -97.56 -85.78
CA TYR A 11 51.42 -98.91 -86.20
C TYR A 11 50.25 -99.05 -87.18
N GLY A 12 50.50 -98.57 -88.41
CA GLY A 12 49.90 -99.11 -89.63
C GLY A 12 50.84 -98.91 -90.82
N SER A 13 51.65 -99.93 -91.10
CA SER A 13 52.57 -100.10 -92.24
C SER A 13 52.40 -99.13 -93.43
N VAL A 14 53.34 -98.18 -93.50
CA VAL A 14 54.12 -97.75 -94.68
C VAL A 14 53.42 -97.89 -96.04
N LYS A 15 52.62 -96.87 -96.42
CA LYS A 15 52.49 -96.26 -97.78
C LYS A 15 51.17 -95.54 -98.04
N LYS A 16 50.15 -95.66 -97.18
CA LYS A 16 48.88 -94.90 -97.32
C LYS A 16 48.72 -93.65 -96.44
N VAL A 17 49.48 -93.54 -95.34
CA VAL A 17 49.33 -92.47 -94.33
C VAL A 17 49.91 -91.10 -94.76
N GLY A 18 50.78 -91.08 -95.78
CA GLY A 18 51.31 -89.83 -96.33
C GLY A 18 50.25 -88.99 -97.05
N LYS A 19 49.40 -89.60 -97.89
CA LYS A 19 48.46 -88.83 -98.75
C LYS A 19 47.29 -88.23 -98.01
N ASP A 20 46.73 -88.89 -97.00
CA ASP A 20 45.56 -88.34 -96.29
C ASP A 20 45.95 -87.31 -95.23
N ARG A 21 47.09 -87.47 -94.54
CA ARG A 21 47.66 -86.39 -93.72
C ARG A 21 48.13 -85.22 -94.54
N ILE A 22 48.81 -85.45 -95.67
CA ILE A 22 49.17 -84.38 -96.61
C ILE A 22 47.92 -83.73 -97.19
N ARG A 23 46.86 -84.46 -97.56
CA ARG A 23 45.60 -83.85 -98.01
C ARG A 23 44.87 -83.08 -96.92
N THR A 24 44.90 -83.54 -95.67
CA THR A 24 44.24 -82.82 -94.56
C THR A 24 45.06 -81.60 -94.14
N LEU A 25 46.39 -81.66 -94.21
CA LEU A 25 47.30 -80.51 -94.11
C LEU A 25 47.18 -79.57 -95.31
N GLU A 26 47.03 -80.05 -96.54
CA GLU A 26 46.81 -79.25 -97.76
C GLU A 26 45.43 -78.60 -97.75
N LYS A 27 44.41 -79.29 -97.21
CA LYS A 27 43.07 -78.74 -97.05
C LYS A 27 43.03 -77.72 -95.91
N CYS A 28 43.68 -78.00 -94.77
CA CYS A 28 43.87 -77.01 -93.71
C CYS A 28 44.75 -75.83 -94.17
N MET A 29 45.83 -76.06 -94.94
CA MET A 29 46.67 -75.03 -95.56
C MET A 29 45.98 -74.32 -96.74
N GLY A 30 44.95 -74.92 -97.33
CA GLY A 30 44.10 -74.33 -98.36
C GLY A 30 42.93 -73.53 -97.78
N ASP A 31 42.50 -73.87 -96.56
CA ASP A 31 41.45 -73.18 -95.82
C ASP A 31 42.01 -72.14 -94.84
N LEU A 32 43.26 -72.25 -94.37
CA LEU A 32 44.00 -71.22 -93.62
C LEU A 32 44.06 -69.88 -94.37
N PRO A 33 44.37 -69.82 -95.67
CA PRO A 33 44.30 -68.60 -96.48
C PRO A 33 42.89 -68.03 -96.63
N LYS A 34 41.84 -68.82 -96.35
CA LYS A 34 40.44 -68.35 -96.36
C LYS A 34 39.98 -67.90 -94.97
N ILE A 35 40.52 -68.50 -93.91
CA ILE A 35 40.21 -68.18 -92.52
C ILE A 35 41.03 -66.98 -92.03
N ASN A 36 42.30 -66.86 -92.44
CA ASN A 36 43.20 -65.79 -92.02
C ASN A 36 42.68 -64.38 -92.39
N PRO A 37 42.14 -64.13 -93.60
CA PRO A 37 41.51 -62.85 -93.94
C PRO A 37 40.27 -62.56 -93.09
N ASN A 38 39.49 -63.60 -92.75
CA ASN A 38 38.31 -63.44 -91.87
C ASN A 38 38.73 -63.15 -90.42
N LEU A 39 39.79 -63.80 -89.92
CA LEU A 39 40.38 -63.51 -88.61
C LEU A 39 41.01 -62.10 -88.57
N GLU A 40 41.69 -61.68 -89.63
CA GLU A 40 42.20 -60.31 -89.77
C GLU A 40 41.06 -59.30 -89.85
N GLN A 41 39.96 -59.59 -90.56
CA GLN A 41 38.76 -58.74 -90.56
C GLN A 41 38.08 -58.69 -89.19
N VAL A 42 37.97 -59.82 -88.49
CA VAL A 42 37.42 -59.86 -87.12
C VAL A 42 38.34 -59.09 -86.17
N TRP A 43 39.65 -59.26 -86.26
CA TRP A 43 40.63 -58.53 -85.48
C TRP A 43 40.58 -57.02 -85.74
N THR A 44 40.43 -56.62 -87.01
CA THR A 44 40.26 -55.21 -87.41
C THR A 44 38.96 -54.65 -86.84
N LYS A 45 37.85 -55.38 -86.95
CA LYS A 45 36.57 -55.00 -86.35
C LYS A 45 36.64 -54.94 -84.82
N CYS A 46 37.33 -55.87 -84.17
CA CYS A 46 37.56 -55.85 -82.73
C CYS A 46 38.36 -54.60 -82.34
N LYS A 47 39.40 -54.23 -83.08
CA LYS A 47 40.15 -52.98 -82.87
C LYS A 47 39.30 -51.72 -83.09
N GLU A 48 38.43 -51.71 -84.10
CA GLU A 48 37.49 -50.62 -84.34
C GLU A 48 36.47 -50.49 -83.21
N ILE A 49 35.95 -51.62 -82.71
CA ILE A 49 35.05 -51.67 -81.54
C ILE A 49 35.78 -51.18 -80.29
N ASP A 50 37.01 -51.62 -80.05
CA ASP A 50 37.82 -51.21 -78.90
C ASP A 50 38.10 -49.70 -78.92
N SER A 51 38.51 -49.18 -80.08
CA SER A 51 38.69 -47.73 -80.29
C SER A 51 37.39 -46.95 -80.10
N SER A 52 36.26 -47.52 -80.52
CA SER A 52 34.94 -46.91 -80.31
C SER A 52 34.54 -46.91 -78.84
N LEU A 53 34.81 -48.00 -78.10
CA LEU A 53 34.54 -48.14 -76.68
C LEU A 53 35.43 -47.20 -75.84
N GLU A 54 36.69 -47.03 -76.19
CA GLU A 54 37.57 -46.02 -75.60
C GLU A 54 37.00 -44.62 -75.81
N LEU A 55 36.56 -44.30 -77.03
CA LEU A 55 35.97 -43.00 -77.34
C LEU A 55 34.65 -42.76 -76.60
N TYR A 56 33.81 -43.79 -76.44
CA TYR A 56 32.61 -43.72 -75.60
C TYR A 56 32.96 -43.58 -74.12
N SER A 57 34.00 -44.25 -73.63
CA SER A 57 34.45 -44.12 -72.24
C SER A 57 34.94 -42.71 -71.94
N ILE A 58 35.74 -42.13 -72.83
CA ILE A 58 36.18 -40.71 -72.73
C ILE A 58 34.98 -39.76 -72.74
N LYS A 59 33.99 -39.99 -73.62
CA LYS A 59 32.76 -39.18 -73.67
C LYS A 59 31.95 -39.30 -72.38
N LEU A 60 31.78 -40.52 -71.84
CA LEU A 60 31.06 -40.76 -70.60
C LEU A 60 31.77 -40.14 -69.41
N GLU A 61 33.10 -40.19 -69.36
CA GLU A 61 33.89 -39.52 -68.32
C GLU A 61 33.84 -37.98 -68.41
N SER A 62 33.82 -37.43 -69.63
CA SER A 62 33.61 -35.99 -69.85
C SER A 62 32.22 -35.59 -69.36
N LEU A 63 31.18 -36.33 -69.77
CA LEU A 63 29.81 -36.08 -69.37
C LEU A 63 29.62 -36.22 -67.85
N ALA A 64 30.23 -37.22 -67.22
CA ALA A 64 30.19 -37.40 -65.77
C ALA A 64 30.89 -36.25 -65.02
N ARG A 65 31.98 -35.71 -65.57
CA ARG A 65 32.64 -34.50 -65.02
C ARG A 65 31.77 -33.27 -65.17
N GLU A 66 31.16 -33.07 -66.33
CA GLU A 66 30.22 -31.98 -66.58
C GLU A 66 29.00 -32.07 -65.65
N MET A 67 28.39 -33.25 -65.51
CA MET A 67 27.27 -33.49 -64.59
C MET A 67 27.65 -33.19 -63.13
N LYS A 68 28.84 -33.63 -62.68
CA LYS A 68 29.33 -33.28 -61.34
C LYS A 68 29.59 -31.77 -61.18
N GLY A 69 29.99 -31.09 -62.25
CA GLY A 69 30.10 -29.63 -62.28
C GLY A 69 28.74 -28.96 -62.08
N ILE A 70 27.75 -29.38 -62.87
CA ILE A 70 26.37 -28.89 -62.79
C ILE A 70 25.76 -29.16 -61.41
N GLU A 71 25.97 -30.33 -60.83
CA GLU A 71 25.45 -30.67 -59.49
C GLU A 71 26.04 -29.78 -58.39
N LYS A 72 27.35 -29.49 -58.46
CA LYS A 72 28.00 -28.55 -57.54
C LYS A 72 27.50 -27.12 -57.71
N GLU A 73 27.23 -26.70 -58.94
CA GLU A 73 26.69 -25.37 -59.21
C GLU A 73 25.24 -25.24 -58.74
N ASN A 74 24.41 -26.27 -58.99
CA ASN A 74 23.03 -26.33 -58.49
C ASN A 74 22.98 -26.27 -56.96
N THR A 75 23.78 -27.07 -56.26
CA THR A 75 23.83 -27.03 -54.78
C THR A 75 24.31 -25.67 -54.25
N LYS A 76 25.23 -25.00 -54.93
CA LYS A 76 25.63 -23.63 -54.59
C LYS A 76 24.46 -22.65 -54.76
N LEU A 77 23.75 -22.73 -55.88
CA LEU A 77 22.59 -21.89 -56.18
C LEU A 77 21.44 -22.14 -55.20
N GLU A 78 21.17 -23.39 -54.83
CA GLU A 78 20.14 -23.74 -53.83
C GLU A 78 20.45 -23.10 -52.47
N ASN A 79 21.69 -23.18 -52.01
CA ASN A 79 22.11 -22.53 -50.77
C ASN A 79 21.98 -21.00 -50.84
N GLU A 80 22.33 -20.40 -51.99
CA GLU A 80 22.19 -18.95 -52.20
C GLU A 80 20.72 -18.52 -52.21
N ILE A 81 19.84 -19.28 -52.87
CA ILE A 81 18.39 -19.05 -52.86
C ILE A 81 17.85 -19.14 -51.43
N GLN A 82 18.26 -20.15 -50.66
CA GLN A 82 17.82 -20.32 -49.27
C GLN A 82 18.25 -19.13 -48.40
N TYR A 83 19.51 -18.70 -48.54
CA TYR A 83 20.03 -17.54 -47.81
C TYR A 83 19.33 -16.23 -48.18
N GLN A 84 19.11 -15.99 -49.49
CA GLN A 84 18.39 -14.82 -49.97
C GLN A 84 16.93 -14.80 -49.50
N THR A 85 16.26 -15.97 -49.49
CA THR A 85 14.89 -16.10 -48.99
C THR A 85 14.82 -15.75 -47.51
N SER A 86 15.76 -16.26 -46.71
CA SER A 86 15.83 -15.95 -45.28
C SER A 86 16.06 -14.46 -45.02
N ILE A 87 16.99 -13.81 -45.75
CA ILE A 87 17.20 -12.36 -45.64
C ILE A 87 15.92 -11.59 -46.00
N TYR A 88 15.25 -11.99 -47.08
CA TYR A 88 14.04 -11.32 -47.52
C TYR A 88 12.92 -11.40 -46.48
N GLU A 89 12.74 -12.55 -45.84
CA GLU A 89 11.77 -12.72 -44.75
C GLU A 89 12.08 -11.81 -43.56
N HIS A 90 13.34 -11.75 -43.11
CA HIS A 90 13.76 -10.86 -42.02
C HIS A 90 13.58 -9.38 -42.38
N LEU A 91 13.90 -8.97 -43.61
CA LEU A 91 13.70 -7.60 -44.07
C LEU A 91 12.21 -7.23 -44.16
N LYS A 92 11.36 -8.19 -44.57
CA LYS A 92 9.91 -8.00 -44.63
C LYS A 92 9.33 -7.80 -43.23
N GLU A 93 9.73 -8.61 -42.26
CA GLU A 93 9.33 -8.44 -40.86
C GLU A 93 9.81 -7.12 -40.28
N LEU A 94 11.07 -6.75 -40.54
CA LEU A 94 11.62 -5.46 -40.13
C LEU A 94 10.83 -4.30 -40.73
N LEU A 95 10.47 -4.36 -42.03
CA LEU A 95 9.69 -3.32 -42.69
C LEU A 95 8.32 -3.14 -42.02
N ILE A 96 7.61 -4.24 -41.75
CA ILE A 96 6.31 -4.22 -41.07
C ILE A 96 6.44 -3.56 -39.69
N ASN A 97 7.48 -3.90 -38.93
CA ASN A 97 7.70 -3.37 -37.59
C ASN A 97 8.15 -1.89 -37.59
N VAL A 98 8.83 -1.44 -38.64
CA VAL A 98 9.25 -0.04 -38.83
C VAL A 98 8.13 0.85 -39.36
N GLU A 99 7.16 0.26 -40.05
CA GLU A 99 6.02 0.96 -40.64
C GLU A 99 4.97 1.36 -39.58
N ILE A 100 5.29 2.43 -38.84
CA ILE A 100 4.31 3.15 -38.03
C ILE A 100 3.70 4.27 -38.88
N LYS A 101 2.38 4.22 -39.06
CA LYS A 101 1.60 5.22 -39.80
C LYS A 101 1.75 6.62 -39.20
N GLU A 102 1.86 7.61 -40.08
CA GLU A 102 1.99 9.02 -39.71
C GLU A 102 0.80 9.53 -38.89
N ASP A 103 -0.40 9.02 -39.16
CA ASP A 103 -1.64 9.36 -38.44
C ASP A 103 -1.53 9.18 -36.92
N HIS A 104 -0.73 8.21 -36.45
CA HIS A 104 -0.51 8.01 -35.01
C HIS A 104 0.28 9.16 -34.39
N PHE A 105 1.28 9.70 -35.11
CA PHE A 105 2.04 10.86 -34.66
C PHE A 105 1.17 12.13 -34.65
N ILE A 106 0.40 12.34 -35.72
CA ILE A 106 -0.53 13.48 -35.82
C ILE A 106 -1.58 13.43 -34.70
N THR A 107 -2.15 12.25 -34.43
CA THR A 107 -3.10 12.05 -33.33
C THR A 107 -2.50 12.47 -32.00
N LEU A 108 -1.24 12.09 -31.73
CA LEU A 108 -0.56 12.49 -30.51
C LEU A 108 -0.24 13.98 -30.47
N GLU A 109 -0.17 14.70 -31.59
CA GLU A 109 0.13 16.13 -31.65
C GLU A 109 -1.11 17.03 -31.56
N SER A 110 -2.22 16.65 -32.19
CA SER A 110 -3.35 17.57 -32.42
C SER A 110 -4.70 17.12 -31.83
N GLU A 111 -4.85 15.86 -31.44
CA GLU A 111 -6.14 15.35 -30.96
C GLU A 111 -6.53 15.96 -29.60
N SER A 112 -7.82 16.19 -29.40
CA SER A 112 -8.38 16.82 -28.19
C SER A 112 -8.48 15.83 -27.03
N PHE A 113 -8.22 16.33 -25.82
CA PHE A 113 -8.39 15.58 -24.56
C PHE A 113 -9.81 15.63 -23.98
N ASP A 114 -10.69 16.47 -24.53
CA ASP A 114 -12.05 16.68 -24.01
C ASP A 114 -13.04 15.64 -24.54
N SER A 115 -12.79 15.09 -25.73
CA SER A 115 -13.66 14.12 -26.39
C SER A 115 -13.26 12.67 -26.08
N ILE A 116 -14.25 11.81 -25.83
CA ILE A 116 -14.01 10.38 -25.58
C ILE A 116 -13.38 9.72 -26.82
N ASP A 117 -13.86 10.07 -28.02
CA ASP A 117 -13.31 9.55 -29.27
C ASP A 117 -11.84 9.98 -29.48
N GLY A 118 -11.51 11.22 -29.14
CA GLY A 118 -10.13 11.72 -29.17
C GLY A 118 -9.23 10.97 -28.20
N LEU A 119 -9.68 10.73 -26.97
CA LEU A 119 -8.95 9.91 -26.00
C LEU A 119 -8.74 8.48 -26.49
N CYS A 120 -9.76 7.83 -27.06
CA CYS A 120 -9.61 6.49 -27.61
C CYS A 120 -8.60 6.43 -28.77
N ARG A 121 -8.50 7.49 -29.59
CA ARG A 121 -7.49 7.57 -30.66
C ARG A 121 -6.08 7.77 -30.10
N ILE A 122 -5.94 8.63 -29.09
CA ILE A 122 -4.67 8.84 -28.38
C ILE A 122 -4.21 7.53 -27.73
N GLU A 123 -5.10 6.82 -27.03
CA GLU A 123 -4.79 5.53 -26.41
C GLU A 123 -4.27 4.51 -27.44
N LYS A 124 -4.96 4.38 -28.58
CA LYS A 124 -4.52 3.50 -29.68
C LYS A 124 -3.17 3.92 -30.26
N ALA A 125 -2.94 5.22 -30.42
CA ALA A 125 -1.66 5.72 -30.91
C ALA A 125 -0.53 5.38 -29.92
N LEU A 126 -0.75 5.57 -28.61
CA LEU A 126 0.22 5.18 -27.58
C LEU A 126 0.52 3.67 -27.62
N GLU A 127 -0.52 2.82 -27.69
CA GLU A 127 -0.36 1.35 -27.79
C GLU A 127 0.46 0.93 -29.02
N VAL A 128 0.24 1.56 -30.18
CA VAL A 128 0.99 1.27 -31.42
C VAL A 128 2.45 1.70 -31.30
N LEU A 129 2.71 2.90 -30.75
CA LEU A 129 4.09 3.37 -30.56
C LEU A 129 4.86 2.52 -29.54
N ASP A 130 4.17 2.00 -28.54
CA ASP A 130 4.73 1.16 -27.49
C ASP A 130 5.05 -0.26 -27.97
N GLY A 131 4.33 -0.76 -28.97
CA GLY A 131 4.61 -2.04 -29.63
C GLY A 131 5.87 -2.04 -30.51
N PHE A 132 6.61 -0.93 -30.60
CA PHE A 132 7.84 -0.84 -31.38
C PHE A 132 9.01 -1.53 -30.65
N HIS A 133 9.15 -2.84 -30.85
CA HIS A 133 10.19 -3.68 -30.23
C HIS A 133 11.26 -4.11 -31.25
N VAL A 134 12.06 -3.16 -31.74
CA VAL A 134 13.09 -3.40 -32.77
C VAL A 134 14.50 -3.20 -32.21
N ASP A 135 14.68 -3.43 -30.91
CA ASP A 135 15.93 -3.15 -30.18
C ASP A 135 17.12 -4.03 -30.62
N GLU A 136 16.86 -5.14 -31.33
CA GLU A 136 17.89 -6.06 -31.83
C GLU A 136 18.62 -5.55 -33.09
N TYR A 137 18.11 -4.50 -33.75
CA TYR A 137 18.64 -4.02 -35.02
C TYR A 137 19.37 -2.67 -34.88
N ASP A 138 20.69 -2.67 -35.07
CA ASP A 138 21.51 -1.44 -35.10
C ASP A 138 21.50 -0.78 -36.50
N ILE A 139 20.31 -0.62 -37.08
CA ILE A 139 20.12 -0.02 -38.42
C ILE A 139 19.74 1.44 -38.25
N ARG A 140 20.35 2.34 -39.05
CA ARG A 140 20.11 3.80 -38.98
C ARG A 140 18.62 4.17 -38.99
N ILE A 141 17.83 3.55 -39.86
CA ILE A 141 16.38 3.81 -40.00
C ILE A 141 15.62 3.47 -38.71
N VAL A 142 15.99 2.37 -38.03
CA VAL A 142 15.40 1.96 -36.75
C VAL A 142 15.73 2.99 -35.67
N ARG A 143 16.97 3.48 -35.64
CA ARG A 143 17.41 4.52 -34.70
C ARG A 143 16.68 5.84 -34.93
N GLU A 144 16.61 6.32 -36.17
CA GLU A 144 15.88 7.54 -36.54
C GLU A 144 14.39 7.43 -36.18
N LYS A 145 13.77 6.27 -36.42
CA LYS A 145 12.36 6.04 -36.06
C LYS A 145 12.16 6.03 -34.55
N LYS A 146 13.06 5.39 -33.79
CA LYS A 146 13.02 5.37 -32.32
C LYS A 146 13.18 6.76 -31.72
N GLU A 147 14.10 7.56 -32.24
CA GLU A 147 14.27 8.98 -31.85
C GLU A 147 12.97 9.77 -32.12
N ARG A 148 12.38 9.60 -33.30
CA ARG A 148 11.11 10.25 -33.66
C ARG A 148 9.96 9.85 -32.74
N ILE A 149 9.86 8.58 -32.37
CA ILE A 149 8.86 8.09 -31.39
C ILE A 149 9.08 8.76 -30.04
N ASN A 150 10.33 8.79 -29.55
CA ASN A 150 10.67 9.40 -28.27
C ASN A 150 10.35 10.90 -28.24
N ASP A 151 10.65 11.63 -29.32
CA ASP A 151 10.34 13.06 -29.43
C ASP A 151 8.84 13.32 -29.45
N ALA A 152 8.07 12.53 -30.21
CA ALA A 152 6.62 12.63 -30.25
C ALA A 152 5.98 12.34 -28.88
N LEU A 153 6.44 11.30 -28.18
CA LEU A 153 5.97 10.96 -26.85
C LEU A 153 6.34 12.03 -25.81
N ARG A 154 7.55 12.57 -25.88
CA ARG A 154 8.00 13.69 -25.04
C ARG A 154 7.08 14.90 -25.22
N GLU A 155 6.78 15.28 -26.44
CA GLU A 155 5.93 16.44 -26.71
C GLU A 155 4.48 16.20 -26.33
N PHE A 156 3.96 15.00 -26.60
CA PHE A 156 2.65 14.55 -26.13
C PHE A 156 2.53 14.67 -24.61
N TYR A 157 3.48 14.14 -23.85
CA TYR A 157 3.41 14.18 -22.38
C TYR A 157 3.51 15.59 -21.83
N LYS A 158 4.32 16.48 -22.41
CA LYS A 158 4.31 17.90 -22.04
C LYS A 158 2.95 18.55 -22.28
N ARG A 159 2.33 18.29 -23.44
CA ARG A 159 0.99 18.81 -23.74
C ARG A 159 -0.05 18.26 -22.75
N PHE A 160 0.00 16.96 -22.49
CA PHE A 160 -0.90 16.30 -21.55
C PHE A 160 -0.73 16.80 -20.11
N ILE A 161 0.51 16.97 -19.64
CA ILE A 161 0.82 17.57 -18.32
C ILE A 161 0.25 18.98 -18.23
N THR A 162 0.42 19.80 -19.27
CA THR A 162 -0.10 21.17 -19.31
C THR A 162 -1.63 21.17 -19.25
N TYR A 163 -2.28 20.32 -20.04
CA TYR A 163 -3.73 20.14 -20.02
C TYR A 163 -4.24 19.65 -18.67
N MET A 164 -3.61 18.64 -18.07
CA MET A 164 -3.99 18.15 -16.74
C MET A 164 -3.80 19.23 -15.67
N GLY A 165 -2.76 20.05 -15.79
CA GLY A 165 -2.55 21.22 -14.94
C GLY A 165 -3.71 22.21 -14.99
N SER A 166 -4.17 22.60 -16.19
CA SER A 166 -5.32 23.51 -16.34
C SER A 166 -6.65 22.87 -15.94
N PHE A 167 -6.90 21.65 -16.42
CA PHE A 167 -8.13 20.89 -16.15
C PHE A 167 -8.40 20.75 -14.64
N MET A 168 -7.33 20.51 -13.87
CA MET A 168 -7.41 20.37 -12.42
C MET A 168 -7.64 21.72 -11.70
N VAL A 169 -7.27 22.85 -12.30
CA VAL A 169 -7.48 24.19 -11.69
C VAL A 169 -8.95 24.60 -11.76
N ASP A 170 -9.62 24.29 -12.87
CA ASP A 170 -11.01 24.70 -13.17
C ASP A 170 -12.07 23.92 -12.39
N SER A 171 -11.71 22.82 -11.72
CA SER A 171 -12.60 22.12 -10.79
C SER A 171 -12.69 22.91 -9.47
N GLU A 172 -13.43 24.02 -9.47
CA GLU A 172 -13.55 24.91 -8.31
C GLU A 172 -14.07 24.19 -7.05
N SER A 173 -13.57 24.63 -5.89
CA SER A 173 -14.06 24.19 -4.59
C SER A 173 -15.47 24.74 -4.40
N SER A 174 -16.42 23.87 -4.08
CA SER A 174 -17.78 24.29 -3.74
C SER A 174 -17.91 24.84 -2.32
N GLY A 175 -16.84 24.81 -1.51
CA GLY A 175 -16.89 25.09 -0.07
C GLY A 175 -17.59 24.01 0.76
N ASP A 176 -18.36 23.12 0.13
CA ASP A 176 -19.00 21.98 0.78
C ASP A 176 -18.01 20.82 0.99
N LEU A 177 -17.87 20.37 2.23
CA LEU A 177 -17.11 19.19 2.57
C LEU A 177 -17.77 17.93 1.99
N LYS A 178 -17.21 17.37 0.91
CA LYS A 178 -17.78 16.18 0.26
C LYS A 178 -16.73 15.34 -0.47
N VAL A 179 -17.11 14.10 -0.78
CA VAL A 179 -16.32 13.24 -1.68
C VAL A 179 -16.48 13.71 -3.13
N HIS A 180 -15.37 14.00 -3.81
CA HIS A 180 -15.35 14.54 -5.17
C HIS A 180 -15.59 13.49 -6.27
N LYS A 181 -16.71 12.75 -6.19
CA LYS A 181 -17.07 11.70 -7.17
C LYS A 181 -17.05 12.18 -8.63
N GLY A 182 -17.46 13.42 -8.88
CA GLY A 182 -17.45 14.02 -10.23
C GLY A 182 -16.04 14.20 -10.78
N LEU A 183 -15.13 14.76 -9.95
CA LEU A 183 -13.72 14.91 -10.30
C LEU A 183 -13.07 13.54 -10.54
N TYR A 184 -13.30 12.58 -9.65
CA TYR A 184 -12.81 11.21 -9.83
C TYR A 184 -13.29 10.58 -11.13
N GLY A 185 -14.57 10.75 -11.47
CA GLY A 185 -15.15 10.25 -12.72
C GLY A 185 -14.52 10.88 -13.96
N ALA A 186 -14.19 12.18 -13.90
CA ALA A 186 -13.57 12.89 -15.01
C ALA A 186 -12.09 12.47 -15.17
N ILE A 187 -11.33 12.39 -14.09
CA ILE A 187 -9.93 11.93 -14.11
C ILE A 187 -9.82 10.48 -14.57
N LYS A 188 -10.76 9.62 -14.17
CA LYS A 188 -10.77 8.20 -14.52
C LYS A 188 -10.79 7.94 -16.03
N ARG A 189 -11.27 8.88 -16.84
CA ARG A 189 -11.23 8.79 -18.31
C ARG A 189 -9.79 8.72 -18.84
N PHE A 190 -8.84 9.33 -18.13
CA PHE A 190 -7.43 9.34 -18.51
C PHE A 190 -6.62 8.19 -17.90
N LYS A 191 -7.28 7.21 -17.25
CA LYS A 191 -6.60 6.12 -16.53
C LYS A 191 -5.55 5.39 -17.37
N LYS A 192 -5.86 5.05 -18.62
CA LYS A 192 -4.93 4.35 -19.50
C LYS A 192 -3.71 5.18 -19.86
N ILE A 193 -3.88 6.49 -20.08
CA ILE A 193 -2.77 7.42 -20.34
C ILE A 193 -1.85 7.50 -19.11
N PHE A 194 -2.43 7.56 -17.90
CA PHE A 194 -1.68 7.48 -16.64
C PHE A 194 -0.89 6.17 -16.51
N GLN A 195 -1.53 5.03 -16.77
CA GLN A 195 -0.86 3.72 -16.73
C GLN A 195 0.28 3.63 -17.75
N HIS A 196 0.07 4.13 -18.98
CA HIS A 196 1.10 4.17 -20.01
C HIS A 196 2.29 5.05 -19.59
N SER A 197 2.03 6.18 -18.93
CA SER A 197 3.07 7.11 -18.50
C SER A 197 4.07 6.50 -17.51
N LYS A 198 3.73 5.42 -16.79
CA LYS A 198 4.63 4.74 -15.84
C LYS A 198 5.95 4.28 -16.46
N ARG A 199 5.96 3.98 -17.77
CA ARG A 199 7.18 3.64 -18.51
C ARG A 199 8.15 4.82 -18.62
N TYR A 200 7.62 6.04 -18.52
CA TYR A 200 8.34 7.31 -18.59
C TYR A 200 8.29 8.00 -17.23
N ARG A 201 9.15 7.50 -16.32
CA ARG A 201 9.15 7.87 -14.89
C ARG A 201 9.09 9.38 -14.64
N ASP A 202 9.84 10.18 -15.39
CA ASP A 202 9.89 11.63 -15.20
C ASP A 202 8.53 12.31 -15.42
N TYR A 203 7.78 11.93 -16.47
CA TYR A 203 6.45 12.49 -16.73
C TYR A 203 5.41 11.94 -15.75
N TYR A 204 5.50 10.65 -15.42
CA TYR A 204 4.58 10.02 -14.48
C TYR A 204 4.65 10.67 -13.10
N VAL A 205 5.87 10.92 -12.59
CA VAL A 205 6.07 11.59 -11.30
C VAL A 205 5.47 13.00 -11.32
N VAL A 206 5.63 13.74 -12.42
CA VAL A 206 5.03 15.08 -12.57
C VAL A 206 3.49 15.01 -12.57
N LEU A 207 2.90 14.06 -13.30
CA LEU A 207 1.44 13.86 -13.32
C LEU A 207 0.88 13.50 -11.94
N CYS A 208 1.54 12.59 -11.22
CA CYS A 208 1.18 12.26 -9.85
C CYS A 208 1.27 13.50 -8.96
N SER A 209 2.37 14.25 -9.04
CA SER A 209 2.59 15.47 -8.25
C SER A 209 1.52 16.54 -8.50
N ILE A 210 1.06 16.71 -9.75
CA ILE A 210 -0.02 17.64 -10.10
C ILE A 210 -1.32 17.23 -9.40
N TYR A 211 -1.68 15.95 -9.47
CA TYR A 211 -2.86 15.44 -8.80
C TYR A 211 -2.78 15.65 -7.28
N MET A 212 -1.68 15.19 -6.66
CA MET A 212 -1.47 15.28 -5.21
C MET A 212 -1.52 16.72 -4.71
N ALA A 213 -0.85 17.64 -5.41
CA ALA A 213 -0.85 19.06 -5.07
C ALA A 213 -2.24 19.69 -5.19
N ARG A 214 -3.05 19.27 -6.17
CA ARG A 214 -4.42 19.75 -6.32
C ARG A 214 -5.32 19.19 -5.22
N SER A 215 -5.34 17.88 -5.01
CA SER A 215 -6.15 17.24 -3.96
C SER A 215 -5.86 17.85 -2.61
N LYS A 216 -4.57 18.05 -2.28
CA LYS A 216 -4.14 18.72 -1.05
C LYS A 216 -4.77 20.11 -0.91
N LYS A 217 -4.61 20.99 -1.92
CA LYS A 217 -5.18 22.34 -1.89
C LYS A 217 -6.71 22.36 -1.83
N LEU A 218 -7.36 21.40 -2.48
CA LEU A 218 -8.82 21.28 -2.51
C LEU A 218 -9.33 20.97 -1.10
N TYR A 219 -8.83 19.90 -0.47
CA TYR A 219 -9.24 19.52 0.88
C TYR A 219 -8.86 20.56 1.93
N GLU A 220 -7.68 21.18 1.83
CA GLU A 220 -7.31 22.29 2.73
C GLU A 220 -8.33 23.44 2.69
N ARG A 221 -8.79 23.82 1.49
CA ARG A 221 -9.79 24.88 1.32
C ARG A 221 -11.14 24.49 1.87
N GLU A 222 -11.61 23.28 1.57
CA GLU A 222 -12.94 22.81 1.98
C GLU A 222 -13.04 22.59 3.48
N PHE A 223 -12.08 21.88 4.07
CA PHE A 223 -12.02 21.76 5.53
C PHE A 223 -11.82 23.13 6.18
N GLY A 224 -10.93 23.97 5.64
CA GLY A 224 -10.73 25.33 6.18
C GLY A 224 -12.01 26.16 6.18
N PHE A 225 -12.83 26.09 5.14
CA PHE A 225 -14.12 26.80 5.08
C PHE A 225 -15.17 26.18 6.02
N HIS A 226 -15.27 24.85 6.03
CA HIS A 226 -16.20 24.12 6.87
C HIS A 226 -15.92 24.37 8.36
N LEU A 227 -14.68 24.20 8.80
CA LEU A 227 -14.25 24.40 10.19
C LEU A 227 -14.49 25.84 10.66
N LYS A 228 -14.21 26.85 9.82
CA LYS A 228 -14.52 28.25 10.14
C LYS A 228 -16.02 28.49 10.31
N THR A 229 -16.84 27.86 9.48
CA THR A 229 -18.30 27.96 9.56
C THR A 229 -18.81 27.32 10.85
N VAL A 230 -18.34 26.12 11.17
CA VAL A 230 -18.68 25.42 12.41
C VAL A 230 -18.23 26.23 13.64
N LEU A 231 -17.01 26.77 13.64
CA LEU A 231 -16.49 27.59 14.73
C LEU A 231 -17.33 28.85 14.95
N ARG A 232 -17.80 29.50 13.88
CA ARG A 232 -18.72 30.64 13.98
C ARG A 232 -20.05 30.23 14.63
N LEU A 233 -20.61 29.09 14.25
CA LEU A 233 -21.84 28.56 14.83
C LEU A 233 -21.67 28.14 16.30
N LEU A 234 -20.47 27.71 16.70
CA LEU A 234 -20.16 27.41 18.10
C LEU A 234 -20.15 28.68 18.95
N LYS A 235 -19.63 29.81 18.44
CA LYS A 235 -19.57 31.07 19.21
C LYS A 235 -20.94 31.65 19.61
N GLU A 236 -22.03 31.24 18.96
CA GLU A 236 -23.38 31.74 19.24
C GLU A 236 -24.04 31.04 20.44
N ASP A 237 -23.90 29.72 20.54
CA ASP A 237 -24.42 28.89 21.63
C ASP A 237 -23.77 27.50 21.61
N VAL A 238 -23.12 27.11 22.71
CA VAL A 238 -22.46 25.81 22.84
C VAL A 238 -23.19 24.96 23.87
N THR A 239 -23.62 23.78 23.42
CA THR A 239 -24.16 22.72 24.27
C THR A 239 -23.37 21.44 24.06
N GLN A 240 -23.38 20.54 25.04
CA GLN A 240 -22.70 19.24 24.94
C GLN A 240 -23.18 18.42 23.74
N ASP A 241 -24.50 18.33 23.52
CA ASP A 241 -25.10 17.57 22.41
C ASP A 241 -24.67 18.15 21.04
N LYS A 242 -24.58 19.49 20.93
CA LYS A 242 -24.08 20.14 19.71
C LYS A 242 -22.60 19.83 19.47
N MET A 243 -21.77 19.87 20.51
CA MET A 243 -20.34 19.56 20.41
C MET A 243 -20.10 18.10 20.02
N ASP A 244 -20.83 17.17 20.66
CA ASP A 244 -20.75 15.74 20.38
C ASP A 244 -21.05 15.45 18.91
N ARG A 245 -22.16 15.98 18.38
CA ARG A 245 -22.56 15.82 16.97
C ARG A 245 -21.57 16.44 16.00
N ILE A 246 -21.01 17.60 16.34
CA ILE A 246 -20.00 18.28 15.50
C ILE A 246 -18.76 17.39 15.37
N PHE A 247 -18.22 16.89 16.48
CA PHE A 247 -17.01 16.07 16.44
C PHE A 247 -17.25 14.71 15.80
N GLU A 248 -18.37 14.05 16.12
CA GLU A 248 -18.77 12.79 15.47
C GLU A 248 -18.84 12.98 13.94
N THR A 249 -19.62 13.96 13.47
CA THR A 249 -19.78 14.25 12.04
C THR A 249 -18.45 14.61 11.38
N LEU A 250 -17.63 15.45 12.04
CA LEU A 250 -16.36 15.93 11.49
C LEU A 250 -15.36 14.77 11.31
N PHE A 251 -15.17 13.95 12.33
CA PHE A 251 -14.19 12.86 12.28
C PHE A 251 -14.66 11.70 11.40
N GLU A 252 -15.95 11.37 11.39
CA GLU A 252 -16.51 10.39 10.44
C GLU A 252 -16.38 10.86 9.00
N SER A 253 -16.65 12.14 8.73
CA SER A 253 -16.50 12.74 7.41
C SER A 253 -15.04 12.71 6.97
N TYR A 254 -14.11 13.11 7.85
CA TYR A 254 -12.68 13.05 7.56
C TYR A 254 -12.22 11.62 7.26
N ARG A 255 -12.58 10.64 8.12
CA ARG A 255 -12.26 9.22 7.90
C ARG A 255 -12.79 8.71 6.57
N SER A 256 -14.04 9.05 6.24
CA SER A 256 -14.69 8.62 5.00
C SER A 256 -14.02 9.21 3.76
N ILE A 257 -13.67 10.50 3.79
CA ILE A 257 -12.97 11.18 2.69
C ILE A 257 -11.58 10.58 2.47
N VAL A 258 -10.81 10.35 3.54
CA VAL A 258 -9.48 9.70 3.46
C VAL A 258 -9.59 8.31 2.82
N LYS A 259 -10.57 7.50 3.23
CA LYS A 259 -10.81 6.17 2.64
C LYS A 259 -11.22 6.22 1.17
N CYS A 260 -12.02 7.21 0.77
CA CYS A 260 -12.41 7.40 -0.62
C CYS A 260 -11.21 7.80 -1.49
N GLU A 261 -10.35 8.70 -1.00
CA GLU A 261 -9.15 9.13 -1.69
C GLU A 261 -8.14 7.99 -1.85
N ASP A 262 -7.91 7.20 -0.79
CA ASP A 262 -7.00 6.04 -0.84
C ASP A 262 -7.46 5.01 -1.88
N ARG A 263 -8.77 4.71 -1.90
CA ARG A 263 -9.35 3.82 -2.91
C ARG A 263 -9.20 4.39 -4.32
N PHE A 264 -9.35 5.70 -4.49
CA PHE A 264 -9.20 6.34 -5.78
C PHE A 264 -7.75 6.25 -6.29
N LEU A 265 -6.77 6.61 -5.46
CA LEU A 265 -5.34 6.50 -5.75
C LEU A 265 -4.97 5.09 -6.19
N LYS A 266 -5.36 4.07 -5.41
CA LYS A 266 -5.16 2.66 -5.75
C LYS A 266 -5.82 2.26 -7.07
N SER A 267 -7.04 2.73 -7.32
CA SER A 267 -7.78 2.38 -8.55
C SER A 267 -7.19 3.00 -9.81
N MET A 268 -6.60 4.18 -9.69
CA MET A 268 -5.88 4.88 -10.76
C MET A 268 -4.42 4.45 -10.85
N GLU A 269 -3.94 3.72 -9.84
CA GLU A 269 -2.56 3.35 -9.63
C GLU A 269 -1.62 4.56 -9.67
N ILE A 270 -2.03 5.67 -9.04
CA ILE A 270 -1.21 6.88 -8.90
C ILE A 270 -0.24 6.69 -7.73
N ASP A 271 1.04 6.94 -7.97
CA ASP A 271 2.08 6.88 -6.95
C ASP A 271 1.96 8.13 -6.06
N GLY A 272 1.42 7.95 -4.87
CA GLY A 272 1.23 8.99 -3.87
C GLY A 272 0.60 8.42 -2.61
N THR A 273 0.66 9.17 -1.52
CA THR A 273 0.09 8.73 -0.24
C THR A 273 -0.99 9.69 0.25
N CYS A 274 -2.08 9.16 0.82
CA CYS A 274 -3.07 10.00 1.49
C CYS A 274 -2.44 10.87 2.60
N GLN A 275 -1.31 10.45 3.18
CA GLN A 275 -0.60 11.24 4.19
C GLN A 275 -0.12 12.57 3.61
N GLU A 276 0.41 12.58 2.39
CA GLU A 276 0.83 13.81 1.72
C GLU A 276 -0.34 14.76 1.40
N ILE A 277 -1.50 14.19 1.04
CA ILE A 277 -2.72 14.96 0.71
C ILE A 277 -3.29 15.60 1.98
N PHE A 278 -3.47 14.81 3.04
CA PHE A 278 -4.26 15.20 4.20
C PHE A 278 -3.45 15.73 5.39
N ARG A 279 -2.11 15.72 5.35
CA ARG A 279 -1.27 16.22 6.45
C ARG A 279 -1.70 17.60 6.95
N ASN A 280 -1.89 18.54 6.03
CA ASN A 280 -2.28 19.91 6.39
C ASN A 280 -3.74 19.99 6.86
N THR A 281 -4.62 19.17 6.29
CA THR A 281 -6.01 19.05 6.73
C THR A 281 -6.11 18.53 8.17
N GLY A 282 -5.30 17.54 8.54
CA GLY A 282 -5.21 17.05 9.91
C GLY A 282 -4.83 18.16 10.89
N LEU A 283 -3.82 18.97 10.53
CA LEU A 283 -3.42 20.14 11.33
C LEU A 283 -4.52 21.19 11.44
N LEU A 284 -5.30 21.43 10.38
CA LEU A 284 -6.44 22.35 10.43
C LEU A 284 -7.52 21.87 11.41
N ILE A 285 -7.80 20.55 11.42
CA ILE A 285 -8.76 19.96 12.36
C ILE A 285 -8.25 20.06 13.79
N VAL A 286 -6.96 19.82 14.04
CA VAL A 286 -6.34 20.00 15.35
C VAL A 286 -6.44 21.45 15.83
N GLY A 287 -6.10 22.41 14.97
CA GLY A 287 -6.23 23.84 15.30
C GLY A 287 -7.67 24.25 15.59
N PHE A 288 -8.65 23.70 14.86
CA PHE A 288 -10.07 23.90 15.17
C PHE A 288 -10.45 23.37 16.56
N VAL A 289 -9.91 22.23 16.99
CA VAL A 289 -10.18 21.68 18.32
C VAL A 289 -9.61 22.58 19.42
N GLU A 290 -8.42 23.15 19.22
CA GLU A 290 -7.84 24.15 20.12
C GLU A 290 -8.71 25.42 20.18
N ASP A 291 -9.12 25.95 19.01
CA ASP A 291 -10.01 27.12 18.92
C ASP A 291 -11.37 26.86 19.58
N ALA A 292 -11.91 25.64 19.45
CA ALA A 292 -13.17 25.25 20.09
C ALA A 292 -13.02 25.12 21.61
N TYR A 293 -11.86 24.65 22.09
CA TYR A 293 -11.55 24.53 23.51
C TYR A 293 -11.46 25.91 24.19
N ASP A 294 -10.90 26.90 23.50
CA ASP A 294 -10.88 28.29 23.99
C ASP A 294 -12.29 28.88 24.18
N ILE A 295 -13.29 28.36 23.45
CA ILE A 295 -14.70 28.76 23.57
C ILE A 295 -15.41 27.94 24.64
N ALA A 296 -15.23 26.62 24.65
CA ALA A 296 -15.98 25.69 25.50
C ALA A 296 -15.10 24.51 25.97
N ASP A 297 -14.35 24.76 27.05
CA ASP A 297 -13.31 23.87 27.55
C ASP A 297 -13.83 22.46 27.91
N ILE A 298 -14.81 22.36 28.79
CA ILE A 298 -15.32 21.07 29.29
C ILE A 298 -16.16 20.34 28.26
N GLU A 299 -16.93 21.05 27.43
CA GLU A 299 -17.75 20.44 26.38
C GLU A 299 -16.86 19.77 25.32
N VAL A 300 -15.73 20.38 24.96
CA VAL A 300 -14.74 19.80 24.05
C VAL A 300 -14.07 18.57 24.66
N LEU A 301 -13.63 18.63 25.92
CA LEU A 301 -13.00 17.46 26.57
C LEU A 301 -13.97 16.29 26.73
N ASN A 302 -15.25 16.57 27.01
CA ASN A 302 -16.29 15.56 27.06
C ASN A 302 -16.54 14.93 25.68
N GLY A 303 -16.64 15.76 24.63
CA GLY A 303 -16.88 15.30 23.26
C GLY A 303 -15.75 14.43 22.73
N LEU A 304 -14.49 14.91 22.85
CA LEU A 304 -13.30 14.13 22.48
C LEU A 304 -13.23 12.81 23.25
N GLY A 305 -13.53 12.85 24.56
CA GLY A 305 -13.55 11.67 25.44
C GLY A 305 -14.44 10.52 24.96
N LYS A 306 -15.57 10.83 24.32
CA LYS A 306 -16.50 9.82 23.78
C LYS A 306 -15.94 9.11 22.55
N ILE A 307 -15.22 9.84 21.72
CA ILE A 307 -14.79 9.40 20.37
C ILE A 307 -13.64 8.39 20.45
N TRP A 308 -12.92 8.36 21.57
CA TRP A 308 -11.80 7.45 21.78
C TRP A 308 -12.15 5.97 21.93
N LYS A 309 -13.42 5.65 22.19
CA LYS A 309 -13.85 4.28 22.54
C LYS A 309 -14.06 3.36 21.33
N GLU A 310 -14.05 3.88 20.11
CA GLU A 310 -14.57 3.13 18.94
C GLU A 310 -13.56 2.88 17.80
N VAL A 311 -12.26 3.14 17.98
CA VAL A 311 -11.33 3.06 16.85
C VAL A 311 -10.23 2.01 17.05
N GLU A 312 -10.31 0.98 16.20
CA GLU A 312 -9.24 0.00 15.99
C GLU A 312 -7.95 0.71 15.54
N PRO A 313 -6.78 0.24 16.00
CA PRO A 313 -5.49 0.77 15.56
C PRO A 313 -5.28 0.42 14.08
N ASP A 314 -5.83 1.24 13.20
CA ASP A 314 -5.48 1.23 11.78
C ASP A 314 -4.13 1.96 11.65
N GLU A 315 -3.17 1.40 10.89
CA GLU A 315 -1.88 2.05 10.60
C GLU A 315 -2.01 3.12 9.50
N ASP A 316 -3.24 3.48 9.12
CA ASP A 316 -3.52 4.43 8.06
C ASP A 316 -3.34 5.90 8.49
N VAL A 317 -3.57 6.81 7.54
CA VAL A 317 -3.47 8.26 7.74
C VAL A 317 -4.38 8.75 8.86
N TYR A 318 -5.54 8.12 9.03
CA TYR A 318 -6.48 8.46 10.08
C TYR A 318 -5.96 8.01 11.44
N GLY A 319 -5.35 6.83 11.54
CA GLY A 319 -4.67 6.36 12.76
C GLY A 319 -3.54 7.29 13.22
N SER A 320 -2.74 7.82 12.29
CA SER A 320 -1.72 8.83 12.61
C SER A 320 -2.32 10.12 13.13
N PHE A 321 -3.36 10.64 12.46
CA PHE A 321 -4.12 11.82 12.91
C PHE A 321 -4.72 11.62 14.31
N GLN A 322 -5.24 10.43 14.61
CA GLN A 322 -5.80 10.13 15.93
C GLN A 322 -4.75 10.14 17.04
N LYS A 323 -3.52 9.70 16.76
CA LYS A 323 -2.42 9.80 17.74
C LYS A 323 -2.13 11.26 18.06
N GLU A 324 -1.99 12.10 17.03
CA GLU A 324 -1.80 13.56 17.19
C GLU A 324 -2.95 14.18 18.00
N LEU A 325 -4.20 13.83 17.68
CA LEU A 325 -5.37 14.36 18.39
C LEU A 325 -5.44 13.87 19.85
N ARG A 326 -4.96 12.65 20.17
CA ARG A 326 -4.85 12.18 21.56
C ARG A 326 -3.79 12.94 22.34
N GLU A 327 -2.65 13.26 21.72
CA GLU A 327 -1.61 14.09 22.34
C GLU A 327 -2.15 15.49 22.65
N VAL A 328 -2.90 16.08 21.71
CA VAL A 328 -3.60 17.35 21.89
C VAL A 328 -4.60 17.26 23.04
N TYR A 329 -5.45 16.22 23.06
CA TYR A 329 -6.40 15.98 24.14
C TYR A 329 -5.70 15.89 25.51
N GLY A 330 -4.63 15.11 25.63
CA GLY A 330 -3.89 14.97 26.88
C GLY A 330 -3.33 16.29 27.40
N ARG A 331 -2.77 17.11 26.49
CA ARG A 331 -2.30 18.46 26.82
C ARG A 331 -3.44 19.38 27.26
N LEU A 332 -4.55 19.42 26.53
CA LEU A 332 -5.72 20.26 26.87
C LEU A 332 -6.35 19.82 28.21
N GLU A 333 -6.42 18.51 28.46
CA GLU A 333 -6.91 17.94 29.71
C GLU A 333 -6.02 18.36 30.90
N GLU A 334 -4.69 18.26 30.75
CA GLU A 334 -3.76 18.73 31.78
C GLU A 334 -3.89 20.24 32.02
N GLU A 335 -4.00 21.03 30.95
CA GLU A 335 -4.18 22.47 31.04
C GLU A 335 -5.48 22.83 31.77
N TYR A 336 -6.58 22.19 31.39
CA TYR A 336 -7.89 22.34 32.03
C TYR A 336 -7.81 22.07 33.53
N LEU A 337 -7.25 20.93 33.91
CA LEU A 337 -7.11 20.54 35.31
C LEU A 337 -6.19 21.49 36.07
N LYS A 338 -5.04 21.89 35.49
CA LYS A 338 -4.13 22.87 36.11
C LYS A 338 -4.81 24.22 36.33
N LYS A 339 -5.57 24.72 35.33
CA LYS A 339 -6.27 26.01 35.37
C LYS A 339 -7.44 26.01 36.35
N LYS A 340 -8.27 24.97 36.33
CA LYS A 340 -9.49 24.89 37.16
C LYS A 340 -9.19 24.49 38.60
N MET A 341 -8.19 23.65 38.86
CA MET A 341 -8.02 23.06 40.20
C MET A 341 -7.41 24.00 41.26
N GLY A 342 -6.97 25.23 40.92
CA GLY A 342 -6.54 26.25 41.92
C GLY A 342 -5.46 25.78 42.92
N LYS A 343 -5.29 26.48 44.05
CA LYS A 343 -4.55 25.99 45.25
C LYS A 343 -5.46 26.18 46.48
N GLY A 344 -5.36 25.31 47.48
CA GLY A 344 -6.09 25.40 48.78
C GLY A 344 -7.58 25.02 48.73
N GLU A 345 -8.36 25.40 49.75
CA GLU A 345 -9.81 25.12 49.90
C GLU A 345 -10.66 25.53 48.66
N ASN A 346 -10.25 26.55 47.89
CA ASN A 346 -10.91 26.95 46.64
C ASN A 346 -10.79 25.91 45.50
N GLY A 347 -9.83 24.98 45.58
CA GLY A 347 -9.66 23.89 44.62
C GLY A 347 -10.72 22.81 44.74
N VAL A 348 -11.31 22.66 45.93
CA VAL A 348 -12.27 21.59 46.20
C VAL A 348 -13.67 21.91 45.65
N GLY A 349 -14.16 23.14 45.85
CA GLY A 349 -15.43 23.56 45.23
C GLY A 349 -15.37 23.55 43.69
N LYS A 350 -14.18 23.81 43.13
CA LYS A 350 -13.95 23.71 41.67
C LYS A 350 -13.87 22.26 41.18
N LEU A 351 -13.45 21.33 42.03
CA LEU A 351 -13.52 19.89 41.71
C LEU A 351 -14.98 19.42 41.62
N GLU A 352 -15.86 19.85 42.52
CA GLU A 352 -17.28 19.50 42.46
C GLU A 352 -17.93 19.98 41.16
N GLU A 353 -17.54 21.17 40.67
CA GLU A 353 -17.97 21.70 39.37
C GLU A 353 -17.50 20.80 38.21
N ILE A 354 -16.23 20.38 38.22
CA ILE A 354 -15.69 19.47 37.20
C ILE A 354 -16.41 18.11 37.22
N LEU A 355 -16.63 17.54 38.41
CA LEU A 355 -17.27 16.23 38.58
C LEU A 355 -18.75 16.23 38.22
N SER A 356 -19.43 17.37 38.36
CA SER A 356 -20.84 17.51 37.98
C SER A 356 -21.05 17.80 36.50
N ARG A 357 -20.14 18.54 35.86
CA ARG A 357 -20.23 18.89 34.43
C ARG A 357 -19.58 17.89 33.49
N SER A 358 -18.58 17.14 33.95
CA SER A 358 -17.89 16.17 33.10
C SER A 358 -18.73 14.92 32.89
N SER A 359 -18.91 14.50 31.64
CA SER A 359 -19.40 13.16 31.30
C SER A 359 -18.27 12.17 31.04
N ASN A 360 -17.02 12.63 31.01
CA ASN A 360 -15.85 11.83 30.72
C ASN A 360 -15.25 11.24 32.00
N GLU A 361 -15.36 9.91 32.16
CA GLU A 361 -14.89 9.19 33.34
C GLU A 361 -13.37 9.24 33.52
N ASP A 362 -12.58 9.30 32.43
CA ASP A 362 -11.11 9.40 32.53
C ASP A 362 -10.70 10.78 33.04
N LEU A 363 -11.37 11.83 32.55
CA LEU A 363 -11.19 13.20 33.06
C LEU A 363 -11.59 13.29 34.55
N LYS A 364 -12.72 12.69 34.94
CA LYS A 364 -13.14 12.63 36.36
C LYS A 364 -12.11 11.90 37.22
N ARG A 365 -11.62 10.75 36.77
CA ARG A 365 -10.61 9.97 37.49
C ARG A 365 -9.33 10.78 37.71
N LYS A 366 -8.80 11.42 36.68
CA LYS A 366 -7.61 12.28 36.79
C LYS A 366 -7.86 13.47 37.72
N ALA A 367 -9.02 14.12 37.60
CA ALA A 367 -9.41 15.21 38.50
C ALA A 367 -9.43 14.75 39.96
N ILE A 368 -10.03 13.58 40.25
CA ILE A 368 -10.08 13.01 41.60
C ILE A 368 -8.69 12.68 42.13
N VAL A 369 -7.84 11.99 41.36
CA VAL A 369 -6.48 11.65 41.80
C VAL A 369 -5.70 12.92 42.16
N MET A 370 -5.75 13.94 41.30
CA MET A 370 -5.12 15.24 41.57
C MET A 370 -5.74 15.95 42.79
N GLY A 371 -7.06 15.86 42.97
CA GLY A 371 -7.78 16.45 44.10
C GLY A 371 -7.40 15.79 45.42
N THR A 372 -7.33 14.45 45.43
CA THR A 372 -6.89 13.64 46.56
C THR A 372 -5.46 13.99 46.97
N GLN A 373 -4.52 14.02 46.02
CA GLN A 373 -3.13 14.39 46.31
C GLN A 373 -3.05 15.75 47.02
N ARG A 374 -3.79 16.75 46.53
CA ARG A 374 -3.80 18.11 47.12
C ARG A 374 -4.44 18.17 48.49
N ILE A 375 -5.53 17.45 48.72
CA ILE A 375 -6.15 17.33 50.05
C ILE A 375 -5.16 16.73 51.05
N MET A 376 -4.35 15.78 50.59
CA MET A 376 -3.35 15.12 51.43
C MET A 376 -2.06 15.94 51.62
N GLU A 377 -1.77 16.91 50.74
CA GLU A 377 -0.67 17.88 50.86
C GLU A 377 -0.95 18.98 51.90
N GLU A 378 -2.22 19.28 52.23
CA GLU A 378 -2.58 20.17 53.34
C GLU A 378 -2.28 19.48 54.70
N GLU A 379 -1.01 19.47 55.10
CA GLU A 379 -0.52 18.92 56.36
C GLU A 379 -0.80 19.86 57.56
N ASP A 380 -2.05 20.01 57.98
CA ASP A 380 -2.35 20.50 59.33
C ASP A 380 -2.75 19.34 60.24
N LYS A 381 -1.73 18.66 60.75
CA LYS A 381 -1.83 17.54 61.70
C LYS A 381 -2.37 18.06 63.04
N GLY A 382 -3.63 17.76 63.36
CA GLY A 382 -4.18 17.91 64.72
C GLY A 382 -5.49 18.71 64.86
N ASP A 383 -5.93 19.44 63.83
CA ASP A 383 -7.25 20.10 63.87
C ASP A 383 -8.36 19.15 63.41
N LEU A 384 -9.10 18.59 64.37
CA LEU A 384 -10.21 17.66 64.13
C LEU A 384 -11.25 18.21 63.15
N ARG A 385 -11.52 19.53 63.15
CA ARG A 385 -12.47 20.14 62.22
C ARG A 385 -11.97 20.05 60.77
N ARG A 386 -10.67 20.22 60.55
CA ARG A 386 -10.05 20.07 59.22
C ARG A 386 -10.00 18.61 58.79
N ILE A 387 -9.71 17.68 59.70
CA ILE A 387 -9.73 16.24 59.42
C ILE A 387 -11.13 15.81 58.94
N VAL A 388 -12.19 16.19 59.67
CA VAL A 388 -13.58 15.89 59.28
C VAL A 388 -13.94 16.51 57.93
N LYS A 389 -13.51 17.75 57.66
CA LYS A 389 -13.68 18.38 56.34
C LYS A 389 -12.98 17.58 55.23
N ARG A 390 -11.70 17.20 55.40
CA ARG A 390 -10.95 16.41 54.40
C ARG A 390 -11.62 15.07 54.14
N TRP A 391 -12.03 14.36 55.19
CA TRP A 391 -12.71 13.07 55.06
C TRP A 391 -14.01 13.18 54.26
N ARG A 392 -14.80 14.24 54.53
CA ARG A 392 -16.03 14.50 53.77
C ARG A 392 -15.79 14.66 52.28
N LEU A 393 -14.70 15.34 51.92
CA LEU A 393 -14.35 15.61 50.53
C LEU A 393 -13.89 14.33 49.82
N LEU A 394 -13.08 13.50 50.49
CA LEU A 394 -12.68 12.20 49.97
C LEU A 394 -13.89 11.25 49.79
N ASP A 395 -14.81 11.23 50.76
CA ASP A 395 -16.04 10.42 50.69
C ASP A 395 -16.96 10.88 49.54
N TYR A 396 -17.05 12.20 49.32
CA TYR A 396 -17.76 12.75 48.17
C TYR A 396 -17.11 12.36 46.84
N MET A 397 -15.79 12.48 46.72
CA MET A 397 -15.05 12.12 45.50
C MET A 397 -15.20 10.64 45.17
N GLY A 398 -15.08 9.77 46.17
CA GLY A 398 -15.25 8.32 46.01
C GLY A 398 -16.61 7.92 45.45
N LYS A 399 -17.66 8.72 45.71
CA LYS A 399 -19.02 8.48 45.21
C LYS A 399 -19.28 9.00 43.79
N LYS A 400 -18.39 9.80 43.21
CA LYS A 400 -18.61 10.47 41.92
C LYS A 400 -18.06 9.73 40.71
N CYS A 401 -17.23 8.72 40.91
CA CYS A 401 -16.75 7.83 39.86
C CYS A 401 -17.48 6.49 39.90
N THR A 402 -17.65 5.88 38.73
CA THR A 402 -18.25 4.54 38.58
C THR A 402 -17.31 3.42 39.04
N LYS A 403 -16.00 3.67 39.08
CA LYS A 403 -14.97 2.73 39.53
C LYS A 403 -14.30 3.26 40.79
N GLU A 404 -13.94 2.34 41.68
CA GLU A 404 -13.10 2.64 42.84
C GLU A 404 -11.71 3.14 42.39
N ILE A 405 -11.20 4.14 43.09
CA ILE A 405 -9.90 4.77 42.84
C ILE A 405 -9.04 4.48 44.07
N GLU A 406 -7.99 3.67 43.91
CA GLU A 406 -7.11 3.23 45.01
C GLU A 406 -6.54 4.42 45.79
N GLU A 407 -6.12 5.48 45.09
CA GLU A 407 -5.56 6.68 45.72
C GLU A 407 -6.55 7.35 46.68
N VAL A 408 -7.86 7.33 46.37
CA VAL A 408 -8.91 7.86 47.25
C VAL A 408 -9.09 6.96 48.46
N LEU A 409 -9.13 5.64 48.27
CA LEU A 409 -9.31 4.66 49.35
C LEU A 409 -8.14 4.72 50.35
N ASP A 410 -6.92 4.90 49.86
CA ASP A 410 -5.74 5.03 50.71
C ASP A 410 -5.73 6.35 51.47
N ALA A 411 -6.11 7.44 50.81
CA ALA A 411 -6.27 8.74 51.46
C ALA A 411 -7.40 8.74 52.50
N GLU A 412 -8.52 8.07 52.23
CA GLU A 412 -9.62 7.87 53.18
C GLU A 412 -9.14 7.10 54.40
N ARG A 413 -8.46 5.97 54.22
CA ARG A 413 -7.92 5.15 55.32
C ARG A 413 -6.93 5.94 56.18
N LYS A 414 -6.05 6.72 55.57
CA LYS A 414 -5.10 7.58 56.30
C LYS A 414 -5.83 8.68 57.09
N THR A 415 -6.83 9.32 56.48
CA THR A 415 -7.63 10.38 57.14
C THR A 415 -8.48 9.80 58.27
N GLU A 416 -9.01 8.59 58.11
CA GLU A 416 -9.75 7.85 59.13
C GLU A 416 -8.87 7.56 60.35
N SER A 417 -7.65 7.07 60.17
CA SER A 417 -6.71 6.85 61.29
C SER A 417 -6.26 8.15 61.97
N GLU A 418 -6.11 9.24 61.21
CA GLU A 418 -5.85 10.57 61.80
C GLU A 418 -7.04 11.08 62.61
N PHE A 419 -8.27 10.85 62.12
CA PHE A 419 -9.50 11.15 62.83
C PHE A 419 -9.61 10.37 64.13
N GLU A 420 -9.40 9.05 64.11
CA GLU A 420 -9.44 8.20 65.30
C GLU A 420 -8.53 8.75 66.41
N LYS A 421 -7.25 9.01 66.08
CA LYS A 421 -6.27 9.54 67.04
C LYS A 421 -6.69 10.90 67.61
N SER A 422 -7.01 11.86 66.75
CA SER A 422 -7.38 13.22 67.17
C SER A 422 -8.70 13.25 67.94
N CYS A 423 -9.65 12.38 67.57
CA CYS A 423 -10.94 12.26 68.23
C CYS A 423 -10.79 11.59 69.62
N ALA A 424 -9.98 10.55 69.73
CA ALA A 424 -9.65 9.91 71.01
C ALA A 424 -8.97 10.91 71.96
N ASP A 425 -7.96 11.65 71.49
CA ASP A 425 -7.30 12.70 72.28
C ASP A 425 -8.30 13.77 72.78
N MET A 426 -9.24 14.19 71.93
CA MET A 426 -10.22 15.22 72.26
C MET A 426 -11.31 14.73 73.23
N ILE A 427 -11.74 13.47 73.10
CA ILE A 427 -12.78 12.86 73.95
C ILE A 427 -12.20 12.46 75.31
N LEU A 428 -11.07 11.74 75.31
CA LEU A 428 -10.46 11.14 76.50
C LEU A 428 -9.52 12.09 77.26
N GLY A 429 -8.96 13.10 76.61
CA GLY A 429 -7.88 13.93 77.19
C GLY A 429 -8.28 14.91 78.30
N SER A 430 -9.57 15.08 78.64
CA SER A 430 -10.02 16.09 79.62
C SER A 430 -11.05 15.63 80.65
N GLY A 431 -11.30 14.31 80.80
CA GLY A 431 -12.13 13.76 81.88
C GLY A 431 -13.63 14.13 81.85
N LYS A 432 -14.11 14.75 80.76
CA LYS A 432 -15.53 15.10 80.52
C LYS A 432 -16.03 14.48 79.20
N THR A 433 -16.00 13.15 79.14
CA THR A 433 -16.28 12.33 77.95
C THR A 433 -17.56 12.75 77.22
N VAL A 434 -18.68 12.85 77.95
CA VAL A 434 -20.01 13.18 77.40
C VAL A 434 -20.07 14.58 76.77
N ASP A 435 -19.48 15.60 77.41
CA ASP A 435 -19.44 16.97 76.87
C ASP A 435 -18.50 17.07 75.67
N ASN A 436 -17.41 16.32 75.66
CA ASN A 436 -16.47 16.29 74.55
C ASN A 436 -17.07 15.57 73.32
N VAL A 437 -17.83 14.49 73.51
CA VAL A 437 -18.58 13.84 72.43
C VAL A 437 -19.55 14.82 71.76
N LYS A 438 -20.28 15.63 72.54
CA LYS A 438 -21.16 16.69 71.99
C LYS A 438 -20.38 17.74 71.18
N LYS A 439 -19.20 18.14 71.65
CA LYS A 439 -18.33 19.08 70.92
C LYS A 439 -17.88 18.48 69.58
N VAL A 440 -17.43 17.22 69.55
CA VAL A 440 -17.03 16.56 68.31
C VAL A 440 -18.21 16.41 67.36
N LEU A 441 -19.38 15.99 67.85
CA LEU A 441 -20.61 15.88 67.05
C LEU A 441 -20.99 17.21 66.39
N SER A 442 -20.79 18.34 67.06
CA SER A 442 -21.05 19.67 66.48
C SER A 442 -20.16 20.03 65.28
N LEU A 443 -19.03 19.35 65.12
CA LEU A 443 -18.11 19.51 63.99
C LEU A 443 -18.51 18.66 62.78
N ILE A 444 -19.35 17.63 62.97
CA ILE A 444 -19.76 16.67 61.95
C ILE A 444 -20.98 17.20 61.19
N ASN A 445 -20.72 17.85 60.07
CA ASN A 445 -21.76 18.40 59.18
C ASN A 445 -21.62 17.83 57.75
N GLY A 446 -22.76 17.49 57.12
CA GLY A 446 -22.78 16.91 55.77
C GLY A 446 -24.01 16.04 55.51
N GLU A 447 -23.99 15.30 54.40
CA GLU A 447 -25.03 14.34 54.02
C GLU A 447 -25.21 13.26 55.09
N LYS A 448 -26.44 12.73 55.20
CA LYS A 448 -26.80 11.72 56.21
C LYS A 448 -25.85 10.50 56.15
N GLY A 449 -25.54 10.01 54.95
CA GLY A 449 -24.62 8.87 54.77
C GLY A 449 -23.20 9.13 55.31
N PHE A 450 -22.66 10.33 55.10
CA PHE A 450 -21.35 10.71 55.65
C PHE A 450 -21.40 10.82 57.19
N LYS A 451 -22.44 11.47 57.74
CA LYS A 451 -22.63 11.57 59.20
C LYS A 451 -22.69 10.19 59.84
N THR A 452 -23.46 9.27 59.28
CA THR A 452 -23.57 7.88 59.75
C THR A 452 -22.21 7.17 59.72
N LYS A 453 -21.41 7.35 58.65
CA LYS A 453 -20.04 6.78 58.52
C LYS A 453 -19.13 7.25 59.66
N VAL A 454 -19.07 8.56 59.90
CA VAL A 454 -18.22 9.15 60.95
C VAL A 454 -18.70 8.79 62.35
N ILE A 455 -20.00 8.86 62.62
CA ILE A 455 -20.58 8.52 63.93
C ILE A 455 -20.38 7.04 64.27
N ARG A 456 -20.53 6.13 63.28
CA ARG A 456 -20.21 4.70 63.47
C ARG A 456 -18.76 4.53 63.91
N LYS A 457 -17.85 5.26 63.26
CA LYS A 457 -16.42 5.21 63.62
C LYS A 457 -16.14 5.72 65.02
N MET A 458 -16.81 6.79 65.44
CA MET A 458 -16.73 7.26 66.83
C MET A 458 -17.24 6.20 67.82
N ARG A 459 -18.32 5.49 67.51
CA ARG A 459 -18.86 4.41 68.36
C ARG A 459 -17.89 3.25 68.48
N GLU A 460 -17.25 2.84 67.39
CA GLU A 460 -16.22 1.79 67.38
C GLU A 460 -15.06 2.17 68.30
N MET A 461 -14.58 3.41 68.25
CA MET A 461 -13.50 3.91 69.09
C MET A 461 -13.90 4.06 70.56
N VAL A 462 -15.04 4.69 70.86
CA VAL A 462 -15.56 4.85 72.24
C VAL A 462 -15.81 3.49 72.92
N SER A 463 -16.30 2.49 72.18
CA SER A 463 -16.53 1.15 72.71
C SER A 463 -15.24 0.40 73.08
N ASN A 464 -14.11 0.77 72.46
CA ASN A 464 -12.83 0.08 72.65
C ASN A 464 -11.96 0.73 73.74
N ASP A 465 -12.13 2.04 74.01
CA ASP A 465 -11.16 2.84 74.78
C ASP A 465 -11.73 3.56 76.03
N VAL A 466 -13.02 3.41 76.36
CA VAL A 466 -13.70 4.13 77.48
C VAL A 466 -14.23 3.16 78.55
N GLU A 467 -14.23 3.58 79.83
CA GLU A 467 -14.84 2.81 80.94
C GLU A 467 -16.36 2.60 80.74
N GLU A 468 -16.85 1.43 81.15
CA GLU A 468 -18.18 0.86 80.83
C GLU A 468 -19.37 1.83 81.02
N LYS A 469 -19.32 2.69 82.05
CA LYS A 469 -20.41 3.61 82.42
C LYS A 469 -20.44 4.89 81.57
N ASP A 470 -19.28 5.46 81.28
CA ASP A 470 -19.17 6.63 80.40
C ASP A 470 -19.35 6.24 78.92
N ALA A 471 -19.04 4.98 78.58
CA ALA A 471 -19.27 4.40 77.27
C ALA A 471 -20.76 4.26 76.94
N GLU A 472 -21.62 3.83 77.89
CA GLU A 472 -23.07 3.73 77.67
C GLU A 472 -23.73 5.09 77.40
N ASP A 473 -23.39 6.12 78.18
CA ASP A 473 -23.94 7.47 78.00
C ASP A 473 -23.46 8.13 76.71
N ALA A 474 -22.20 7.91 76.32
CA ALA A 474 -21.66 8.34 75.03
C ALA A 474 -22.28 7.57 73.85
N ASP A 475 -22.49 6.26 73.98
CA ASP A 475 -23.11 5.42 72.95
C ASP A 475 -24.56 5.84 72.68
N LYS A 476 -25.31 6.16 73.74
CA LYS A 476 -26.68 6.67 73.63
C LYS A 476 -26.75 7.98 72.83
N LEU A 477 -25.86 8.93 73.13
CA LEU A 477 -25.77 10.20 72.39
C LEU A 477 -25.40 9.99 70.91
N LEU A 478 -24.51 9.05 70.61
CA LEU A 478 -24.11 8.74 69.24
C LEU A 478 -25.26 8.07 68.46
N ARG A 479 -26.07 7.20 69.09
CA ARG A 479 -27.27 6.62 68.45
C ARG A 479 -28.34 7.66 68.12
N GLU A 480 -28.54 8.64 69.00
CA GLU A 480 -29.51 9.72 68.80
C GLU A 480 -29.10 10.69 67.66
N ALA A 481 -27.82 10.69 67.29
CA ALA A 481 -27.26 11.58 66.25
C ALA A 481 -27.17 10.96 64.83
N MET A 482 -27.41 9.65 64.68
CA MET A 482 -27.43 8.93 63.38
C MET A 482 -28.76 9.09 62.65
#